data_AF-A0AA87LST6-F1
#
_entry.id   AF-A0AA87LST6-F1
#
_cell.length_a   1.000
_cell.length_b   1.000
_cell.length_c   1.000
_cell.angle_alpha   90.00
_cell.angle_beta   90.00
_cell.angle_gamma   90.00
#
_symmetry.space_group_name_H-M   'P 1'
#
loop_
_entity.id
_entity.type
_entity.pdbx_description
1 polymer ?
#
loop_
_entity_poly.entity_id
_entity_poly.type
_entity_poly.pdbx_seq_one_letter_code
_entity_poly.pdbx_strand_id
1 'polypeptide(L)'
;MKNPEQAERTRKLYEEMKKHHKFLTSNEDMPYAALLGNREGSLEERATTMNMYYRDLREQRFIMGNDLQWLSQIMTFDSLAYDSEMVGRVLAIHQFFKAAKIKIRLTQYLILGFLAVTQVDGETLKEIAENTHELEKSKIFRWYKDMAFSTAVQQAMVDNIEVQDISAMTFSTSLETLMQAQQAAMMVSINAAIISSTNNSSG
;
A
#
# COMPACT_ATOMS: atom_id res chain seq x y z
N MET A 1 -1.30 -6.46 21.22
CA MET A 1 -1.51 -5.00 21.38
C MET A 1 -1.30 -4.64 22.84
N LYS A 2 -0.47 -3.63 23.16
CA LYS A 2 -0.11 -3.27 24.54
C LYS A 2 -0.94 -2.13 25.15
N ASN A 3 -1.91 -1.55 24.43
CA ASN A 3 -2.75 -0.46 24.93
C ASN A 3 -4.23 -0.63 24.50
N PRO A 4 -5.20 -0.76 25.42
CA PRO A 4 -6.62 -0.94 25.10
C PRO A 4 -7.25 0.24 24.34
N GLU A 5 -6.73 1.45 24.51
CA GLU A 5 -7.20 2.63 23.78
C GLU A 5 -6.90 2.54 22.27
N GLN A 6 -5.70 2.05 21.92
CA GLN A 6 -5.31 1.85 20.53
C GLN A 6 -6.18 0.77 19.86
N ALA A 7 -6.53 -0.28 20.59
CA ALA A 7 -7.44 -1.32 20.09
C ALA A 7 -8.84 -0.77 19.80
N GLU A 8 -9.36 0.09 20.68
CA GLU A 8 -10.66 0.73 20.45
C GLU A 8 -10.63 1.71 19.28
N ARG A 9 -9.56 2.51 19.14
CA ARG A 9 -9.41 3.40 17.97
C ARG A 9 -9.29 2.62 16.66
N THR A 10 -8.52 1.55 16.65
CA THR A 10 -8.41 0.61 15.52
C THR A 10 -9.78 0.09 15.10
N ARG A 11 -10.54 -0.43 16.07
CA ARG A 11 -11.89 -0.96 15.85
C ARG A 11 -12.84 0.11 15.33
N LYS A 12 -12.83 1.31 15.92
CA LYS A 12 -13.67 2.43 15.47
C LYS A 12 -13.36 2.82 14.03
N LEU A 13 -12.08 2.98 13.66
CA LEU A 13 -11.72 3.33 12.29
C LEU A 13 -12.17 2.25 11.30
N TYR A 14 -11.98 0.97 11.65
CA TYR A 14 -12.46 -0.14 10.83
C TYR A 14 -13.98 -0.09 10.58
N GLU A 15 -14.78 0.19 11.61
CA GLU A 15 -16.23 0.34 11.46
C GLU A 15 -16.60 1.54 10.60
N GLU A 16 -15.92 2.69 10.73
CA GLU A 16 -16.13 3.86 9.87
C GLU A 16 -15.82 3.54 8.40
N MET A 17 -14.70 2.86 8.13
CA MET A 17 -14.34 2.41 6.77
C MET A 17 -15.40 1.47 6.19
N LYS A 18 -15.95 0.58 7.00
CA LYS A 18 -16.99 -0.38 6.60
C LYS A 18 -18.32 0.29 6.23
N LYS A 19 -18.62 1.49 6.76
CA LYS A 19 -19.81 2.26 6.35
C LYS A 19 -19.75 2.64 4.87
N HIS A 20 -18.56 2.93 4.34
CA HIS A 20 -18.34 3.29 2.93
C HIS A 20 -18.18 2.07 2.02
N HIS A 21 -17.44 1.05 2.47
CA HIS A 21 -17.11 -0.13 1.67
C HIS A 21 -17.50 -1.44 2.34
N LYS A 22 -18.80 -1.68 2.54
CA LYS A 22 -19.33 -2.83 3.30
C LYS A 22 -18.79 -4.21 2.89
N PHE A 23 -18.49 -4.40 1.61
CA PHE A 23 -18.03 -5.69 1.07
C PHE A 23 -16.52 -5.76 0.81
N LEU A 24 -15.86 -4.60 0.70
CA LEU A 24 -14.42 -4.53 0.42
C LEU A 24 -13.62 -4.48 1.72
N THR A 25 -14.12 -3.75 2.72
CA THR A 25 -13.53 -3.69 4.05
C THR A 25 -13.64 -5.05 4.75
N SER A 26 -12.50 -5.71 4.91
CA SER A 26 -12.37 -7.07 5.41
C SER A 26 -11.26 -7.18 6.47
N ASN A 27 -11.03 -8.38 7.01
CA ASN A 27 -9.96 -8.59 7.99
C ASN A 27 -8.57 -8.18 7.47
N GLU A 28 -8.37 -8.11 6.15
CA GLU A 28 -7.12 -7.66 5.54
C GLU A 28 -6.85 -6.15 5.76
N ASP A 29 -7.88 -5.37 6.12
CA ASP A 29 -7.76 -3.93 6.41
C ASP A 29 -7.41 -3.64 7.87
N MET A 30 -7.44 -4.65 8.76
CA MET A 30 -7.15 -4.46 10.19
C MET A 30 -5.74 -3.88 10.47
N PRO A 31 -4.67 -4.33 9.79
CA PRO A 31 -3.35 -3.71 9.95
C PRO A 31 -3.34 -2.21 9.59
N TYR A 32 -4.09 -1.82 8.55
CA TYR A 32 -4.21 -0.43 8.13
C TYR A 32 -5.03 0.40 9.11
N ALA A 33 -6.15 -0.16 9.60
CA ALA A 33 -6.95 0.46 10.65
C ALA A 33 -6.13 0.65 11.94
N ALA A 34 -5.23 -0.29 12.26
CA ALA A 34 -4.36 -0.18 13.42
C ALA A 34 -3.29 0.91 13.23
N LEU A 35 -2.70 1.00 12.05
CA LEU A 35 -1.73 2.03 11.72
C LEU A 35 -2.35 3.43 11.75
N LEU A 36 -3.48 3.60 11.07
CA LEU A 36 -4.11 4.90 10.82
C LEU A 36 -5.05 5.32 11.96
N GLY A 37 -5.61 4.38 12.72
CA GLY A 37 -6.45 4.65 13.87
C GLY A 37 -5.67 5.29 15.02
N ASN A 38 -4.37 5.02 15.10
CA ASN A 38 -3.46 5.63 16.08
C ASN A 38 -3.01 7.04 15.70
N ARG A 39 -3.37 7.53 14.51
CA ARG A 39 -3.12 8.91 14.10
C ARG A 39 -4.12 9.84 14.78
N GLU A 40 -3.68 11.07 14.99
CA GLU A 40 -4.52 12.12 15.58
C GLU A 40 -5.70 12.48 14.66
N GLY A 41 -6.72 13.07 15.29
CA GLY A 41 -7.91 13.60 14.62
C GLY A 41 -9.08 12.62 14.47
N SER A 42 -10.07 13.07 13.68
CA SER A 42 -11.35 12.40 13.48
C SER A 42 -11.22 11.15 12.61
N LEU A 43 -11.69 10.02 13.14
CA LEU A 43 -11.69 8.74 12.42
C LEU A 43 -12.76 8.70 11.31
N GLU A 44 -13.90 9.37 11.52
CA GLU A 44 -14.99 9.48 10.54
C GLU A 44 -14.55 10.33 9.34
N GLU A 45 -13.92 11.48 9.60
CA GLU A 45 -13.39 12.34 8.54
C GLU A 45 -12.31 11.61 7.74
N ARG A 46 -11.38 10.95 8.44
CA ARG A 46 -10.36 10.12 7.78
C ARG A 46 -10.99 9.05 6.89
N ALA A 47 -11.95 8.28 7.40
CA ALA A 47 -12.62 7.24 6.61
C ALA A 47 -13.37 7.82 5.40
N THR A 48 -13.98 9.00 5.56
CA THR A 48 -14.63 9.73 4.47
C THR A 48 -13.61 10.12 3.40
N THR A 49 -12.46 10.67 3.81
CA THR A 49 -11.35 11.04 2.91
C THR A 49 -10.77 9.83 2.18
N MET A 50 -10.61 8.68 2.85
CA MET A 50 -10.19 7.43 2.19
C MET A 50 -11.15 7.07 1.04
N ASN A 51 -12.46 7.14 1.29
CA ASN A 51 -13.46 6.85 0.26
C ASN A 51 -13.46 7.90 -0.87
N MET A 52 -13.16 9.17 -0.58
CA MET A 52 -12.97 10.19 -1.63
C MET A 52 -11.79 9.82 -2.53
N TYR A 53 -10.62 9.51 -1.96
CA TYR A 53 -9.47 9.05 -2.74
C TYR A 53 -9.75 7.79 -3.55
N TYR A 54 -10.44 6.80 -2.98
CA TYR A 54 -10.83 5.59 -3.70
C TYR A 54 -11.66 5.91 -4.95
N ARG A 55 -12.64 6.82 -4.82
CA ARG A 55 -13.52 7.22 -5.92
C ARG A 55 -12.74 7.96 -7.01
N ASP A 56 -11.91 8.91 -6.63
CA ASP A 56 -11.17 9.70 -7.60
C ASP A 56 -10.15 8.85 -8.37
N LEU A 57 -9.42 7.97 -7.68
CA LEU A 57 -8.50 7.04 -8.34
C LEU A 57 -9.22 6.08 -9.29
N ARG A 58 -10.43 5.65 -8.94
CA ARG A 58 -11.28 4.84 -9.83
C ARG A 58 -11.67 5.61 -11.09
N GLU A 59 -12.01 6.89 -10.97
CA GLU A 59 -12.27 7.75 -12.13
C GLU A 59 -11.04 7.87 -13.04
N GLN A 60 -9.85 7.75 -12.46
CA GLN A 60 -8.56 7.70 -13.17
C GLN A 60 -8.17 6.29 -13.65
N ARG A 61 -9.13 5.36 -13.70
CA ARG A 61 -9.00 3.99 -14.22
C ARG A 61 -8.09 3.07 -13.40
N PHE A 62 -7.88 3.36 -12.12
CA PHE A 62 -7.31 2.36 -11.21
C PHE A 62 -8.32 1.22 -11.04
N ILE A 63 -7.81 -0.01 -11.01
CA ILE A 63 -8.65 -1.21 -10.91
C ILE A 63 -9.20 -1.28 -9.49
N MET A 64 -10.52 -1.47 -9.37
CA MET A 64 -11.20 -1.65 -8.10
C MET A 64 -10.76 -2.94 -7.41
N GLY A 65 -10.61 -2.89 -6.09
CA GLY A 65 -10.26 -4.05 -5.26
C GLY A 65 -9.62 -3.61 -3.96
N ASN A 66 -9.18 -4.59 -3.16
CA ASN A 66 -8.51 -4.34 -1.88
C ASN A 66 -7.27 -3.47 -2.06
N ASP A 67 -6.48 -3.70 -3.11
CA ASP A 67 -5.28 -2.92 -3.40
C ASP A 67 -5.56 -1.42 -3.62
N LEU A 68 -6.67 -1.08 -4.29
CA LEU A 68 -7.09 0.31 -4.44
C LEU A 68 -7.58 0.89 -3.11
N GLN A 69 -8.23 0.07 -2.28
CA GLN A 69 -8.64 0.49 -0.95
C GLN A 69 -7.43 0.78 -0.07
N TRP A 70 -6.41 -0.09 -0.05
CA TRP A 70 -5.18 0.11 0.70
C TRP A 70 -4.41 1.34 0.24
N LEU A 71 -4.33 1.58 -1.07
CA LEU A 71 -3.79 2.82 -1.62
C LEU A 71 -4.57 4.05 -1.09
N SER A 72 -5.91 4.02 -1.15
CA SER A 72 -6.72 5.15 -0.64
C SER A 72 -6.57 5.38 0.87
N GLN A 73 -6.36 4.32 1.65
CA GLN A 73 -6.12 4.38 3.09
C GLN A 73 -4.77 5.03 3.38
N ILE A 74 -3.71 4.60 2.69
CA ILE A 74 -2.35 5.06 2.94
C ILE A 74 -2.17 6.54 2.57
N MET A 75 -2.90 7.04 1.58
CA MET A 75 -2.90 8.46 1.20
C MET A 75 -3.38 9.40 2.32
N THR A 76 -4.02 8.87 3.38
CA THR A 76 -4.39 9.67 4.56
C THR A 76 -3.32 9.70 5.65
N PHE A 77 -2.19 9.03 5.47
CA PHE A 77 -1.24 8.79 6.57
C PHE A 77 -0.79 10.06 7.32
N ASP A 78 -0.43 11.11 6.59
CA ASP A 78 -0.02 12.39 7.19
C ASP A 78 -1.20 13.31 7.50
N SER A 79 -2.27 13.25 6.70
CA SER A 79 -3.45 14.13 6.84
C SER A 79 -4.74 13.35 6.68
N LEU A 80 -5.68 13.60 7.58
CA LEU A 80 -7.06 13.11 7.47
C LEU A 80 -7.92 13.95 6.50
N ALA A 81 -7.47 15.16 6.16
CA ALA A 81 -8.18 16.04 5.23
C ALA A 81 -7.89 15.63 3.78
N TYR A 82 -8.91 15.75 2.93
CA TYR A 82 -8.77 15.47 1.51
C TYR A 82 -7.90 16.51 0.81
N ASP A 83 -7.00 16.04 -0.04
CA ASP A 83 -6.14 16.85 -0.91
C ASP A 83 -6.17 16.29 -2.34
N SER A 84 -6.74 17.05 -3.27
CA SER A 84 -6.78 16.65 -4.69
C SER A 84 -5.39 16.51 -5.32
N GLU A 85 -4.37 17.22 -4.80
CA GLU A 85 -3.00 17.10 -5.30
C GLU A 85 -2.40 15.72 -4.98
N MET A 86 -2.81 15.07 -3.89
CA MET A 86 -2.38 13.71 -3.55
C MET A 86 -2.77 12.70 -4.64
N VAL A 87 -3.99 12.81 -5.19
CA VAL A 87 -4.43 11.99 -6.33
C VAL A 87 -3.57 12.29 -7.55
N GLY A 88 -3.33 13.58 -7.85
CA GLY A 88 -2.46 14.01 -8.94
C GLY A 88 -1.03 13.44 -8.84
N ARG A 89 -0.48 13.41 -7.64
CA ARG A 89 0.86 12.87 -7.36
C ARG A 89 0.93 11.37 -7.59
N VAL A 90 -0.03 10.60 -7.07
CA VAL A 90 -0.13 9.15 -7.32
C VAL A 90 -0.23 8.85 -8.83
N LEU A 91 -1.02 9.64 -9.57
CA LEU A 91 -1.14 9.51 -11.02
C LEU A 91 0.17 9.80 -11.74
N ALA A 92 0.87 10.87 -11.34
CA ALA A 92 2.13 11.25 -11.94
C ALA A 92 3.20 10.16 -11.73
N ILE A 93 3.31 9.62 -10.51
CA ILE A 93 4.22 8.52 -10.17
C ILE A 93 3.89 7.26 -10.98
N HIS A 94 2.61 6.89 -11.06
CA HIS A 94 2.18 5.74 -11.85
C HIS A 94 2.50 5.91 -13.35
N GLN A 95 2.26 7.09 -13.90
CA GLN A 95 2.57 7.40 -15.29
C GLN A 95 4.07 7.42 -15.56
N PHE A 96 4.87 7.93 -14.62
CA PHE A 96 6.33 7.93 -14.70
C PHE A 96 6.88 6.51 -14.87
N PHE A 97 6.53 5.58 -13.98
CA PHE A 97 7.02 4.20 -14.07
C PHE A 97 6.50 3.48 -15.32
N LYS A 98 5.24 3.75 -15.71
CA LYS A 98 4.70 3.25 -16.98
C LYS A 98 5.49 3.75 -18.19
N ALA A 99 5.89 5.02 -18.22
CA ALA A 99 6.72 5.60 -19.27
C ALA A 99 8.12 4.97 -19.28
N ALA A 100 8.69 4.70 -18.10
CA ALA A 100 9.93 3.96 -17.90
C ALA A 100 9.83 2.44 -18.19
N LYS A 101 8.70 1.98 -18.75
CA LYS A 101 8.41 0.56 -19.09
C LYS A 101 8.38 -0.39 -17.89
N ILE A 102 8.16 0.13 -16.69
CA ILE A 102 7.95 -0.65 -15.47
C ILE A 102 6.44 -0.83 -15.30
N LYS A 103 5.98 -2.09 -15.32
CA LYS A 103 4.56 -2.42 -15.18
C LYS A 103 4.19 -2.49 -13.70
N ILE A 104 3.39 -1.52 -13.24
CA ILE A 104 2.83 -1.55 -11.89
C ILE A 104 1.65 -2.52 -11.81
N ARG A 105 1.69 -3.43 -10.84
CA ARG A 105 0.61 -4.39 -10.53
C ARG A 105 -0.28 -3.88 -9.41
N LEU A 106 -1.44 -4.54 -9.24
CA LEU A 106 -2.37 -4.22 -8.16
C LEU A 106 -1.68 -4.28 -6.80
N THR A 107 -0.93 -5.35 -6.54
CA THR A 107 -0.16 -5.54 -5.30
C THR A 107 0.91 -4.46 -5.03
N GLN A 108 1.21 -3.61 -6.02
CA GLN A 108 2.17 -2.51 -5.92
C GLN A 108 1.46 -1.15 -5.83
N TYR A 109 0.14 -1.09 -5.82
CA TYR A 109 -0.60 0.18 -5.64
C TYR A 109 -0.24 0.85 -4.32
N LEU A 110 -0.08 0.07 -3.24
CA LEU A 110 0.33 0.60 -1.95
C LEU A 110 1.66 1.38 -2.03
N ILE A 111 2.61 0.90 -2.86
CA ILE A 111 3.90 1.56 -3.07
C ILE A 111 3.74 2.93 -3.73
N LEU A 112 2.77 3.09 -4.65
CA LEU A 112 2.50 4.40 -5.26
C LEU A 112 2.01 5.42 -4.22
N GLY A 113 1.13 4.99 -3.33
CA GLY A 113 0.64 5.84 -2.23
C GLY A 113 1.76 6.20 -1.26
N PHE A 114 2.65 5.24 -0.99
CA PHE A 114 3.82 5.48 -0.18
C PHE A 114 4.74 6.55 -0.76
N LEU A 115 5.16 6.40 -2.02
CA LEU A 115 6.02 7.38 -2.70
C LEU A 115 5.37 8.76 -2.80
N ALA A 116 4.04 8.81 -2.90
CA ALA A 116 3.29 10.06 -2.93
C ALA A 116 3.30 10.76 -1.57
N VAL A 117 3.02 10.02 -0.50
CA VAL A 117 2.98 10.54 0.89
C VAL A 117 4.37 11.01 1.33
N THR A 118 5.43 10.25 1.05
CA THR A 118 6.81 10.66 1.36
C THR A 118 7.35 11.75 0.44
N GLN A 119 6.57 12.18 -0.54
CA GLN A 119 6.91 13.27 -1.46
C GLN A 119 8.22 13.06 -2.20
N VAL A 120 8.50 11.82 -2.61
CA VAL A 120 9.72 11.45 -3.33
C VAL A 120 9.92 12.31 -4.57
N ASP A 121 11.13 12.83 -4.74
CA ASP A 121 11.48 13.71 -5.85
C ASP A 121 11.73 12.96 -7.16
N GLY A 122 11.85 13.73 -8.25
CA GLY A 122 12.07 13.18 -9.57
C GLY A 122 13.43 12.49 -9.76
N GLU A 123 14.43 12.79 -8.94
CA GLU A 123 15.75 12.14 -9.02
C GLU A 123 15.67 10.74 -8.43
N THR A 124 15.07 10.62 -7.25
CA THR A 124 14.84 9.34 -6.57
C THR A 124 13.91 8.44 -7.38
N LEU A 125 12.88 8.98 -8.03
CA LEU A 125 12.04 8.20 -8.94
C LEU A 125 12.83 7.63 -10.12
N LYS A 126 13.79 8.39 -10.67
CA LYS A 126 14.68 7.88 -11.74
C LYS A 126 15.59 6.79 -11.22
N GLU A 127 16.19 6.99 -10.05
CA GLU A 127 17.04 5.99 -9.41
C GLU A 127 16.28 4.67 -9.19
N ILE A 128 15.05 4.74 -8.65
CA ILE A 128 14.19 3.56 -8.48
C ILE A 128 13.96 2.86 -9.83
N ALA A 129 13.70 3.62 -10.89
CA ALA A 129 13.47 3.04 -12.21
C ALA A 129 14.74 2.36 -12.78
N GLU A 130 15.90 2.99 -12.63
CA GLU A 130 17.19 2.45 -13.06
C GLU A 130 17.53 1.17 -12.28
N ASN A 131 17.46 1.21 -10.95
CA ASN A 131 17.69 0.06 -10.07
C ASN A 131 16.71 -1.08 -10.37
N THR A 132 15.44 -0.78 -10.67
CA THR A 132 14.46 -1.80 -11.09
C THR A 132 14.94 -2.54 -12.34
N HIS A 133 15.39 -1.80 -13.37
CA HIS A 133 15.89 -2.40 -14.61
C HIS A 133 17.18 -3.19 -14.41
N GLU A 134 18.05 -2.76 -13.49
CA GLU A 134 19.25 -3.51 -13.12
C GLU A 134 18.92 -4.82 -12.42
N LEU A 135 18.01 -4.78 -11.45
CA LEU A 135 17.55 -5.97 -10.74
C LEU A 135 16.91 -6.97 -11.71
N GLU A 136 16.07 -6.51 -12.65
CA GLU A 136 15.43 -7.37 -13.66
C GLU A 136 16.42 -8.10 -14.58
N LYS A 137 17.65 -7.58 -14.76
CA LYS A 137 18.72 -8.27 -15.52
C LYS A 137 19.33 -9.44 -14.74
N SER A 138 19.16 -9.47 -13.42
CA SER A 138 19.69 -10.54 -12.57
C SER A 138 18.89 -11.84 -12.74
N LYS A 139 19.58 -12.98 -12.64
CA LYS A 139 18.95 -14.31 -12.78
C LYS A 139 17.90 -14.58 -11.69
N ILE A 140 18.03 -13.94 -10.53
CA ILE A 140 17.14 -14.12 -9.37
C ILE A 140 15.79 -13.46 -9.65
N PHE A 141 15.79 -12.21 -10.12
CA PHE A 141 14.55 -11.47 -10.40
C PHE A 141 13.92 -11.83 -11.74
N ARG A 142 14.58 -12.65 -12.58
CA ARG A 142 13.98 -13.15 -13.83
C ARG A 142 12.67 -13.91 -13.59
N TRP A 143 12.51 -14.54 -12.42
CA TRP A 143 11.31 -15.26 -11.98
C TRP A 143 10.42 -14.44 -11.03
N TYR A 144 10.92 -13.30 -10.52
CA TYR A 144 10.27 -12.44 -9.54
C TYR A 144 10.36 -10.97 -9.98
N LYS A 145 10.04 -10.66 -11.24
CA LYS A 145 10.11 -9.29 -11.77
C LYS A 145 9.30 -8.30 -10.94
N ASP A 146 8.22 -8.80 -10.36
CA ASP A 146 7.33 -8.02 -9.50
C ASP A 146 7.97 -7.62 -8.16
N MET A 147 9.03 -8.33 -7.74
CA MET A 147 9.84 -7.94 -6.59
C MET A 147 10.93 -6.93 -6.94
N ALA A 148 11.39 -6.87 -8.21
CA ALA A 148 12.47 -5.95 -8.59
C ALA A 148 12.09 -4.48 -8.29
N PHE A 149 10.88 -4.08 -8.68
CA PHE A 149 10.37 -2.73 -8.38
C PHE A 149 10.26 -2.48 -6.87
N SER A 150 9.65 -3.40 -6.14
CA SER A 150 9.48 -3.27 -4.69
C SER A 150 10.82 -3.22 -3.95
N THR A 151 11.80 -4.01 -4.38
CA THR A 151 13.17 -4.02 -3.84
C THR A 151 13.91 -2.73 -4.17
N ALA A 152 13.81 -2.22 -5.40
CA ALA A 152 14.41 -0.94 -5.79
C ALA A 152 13.85 0.22 -4.95
N VAL A 153 12.53 0.22 -4.68
CA VAL A 153 11.91 1.21 -3.80
C VAL A 153 12.44 1.08 -2.38
N GLN A 154 12.49 -0.13 -1.81
CA GLN A 154 13.03 -0.35 -0.46
C GLN A 154 14.47 0.12 -0.34
N GLN A 155 15.32 -0.20 -1.33
CA GLN A 155 16.71 0.25 -1.38
C GLN A 155 16.80 1.78 -1.41
N ALA A 156 16.07 2.43 -2.33
CA ALA A 156 16.06 3.88 -2.42
C ALA A 156 15.56 4.53 -1.12
N MET A 157 14.61 3.92 -0.41
CA MET A 157 14.18 4.43 0.89
C MET A 157 15.26 4.29 1.95
N VAL A 158 15.96 3.16 2.01
CA VAL A 158 17.06 2.95 2.96
C VAL A 158 18.20 3.94 2.71
N ASP A 159 18.56 4.15 1.45
CA ASP A 159 19.65 5.06 1.07
C ASP A 159 19.28 6.54 1.33
N ASN A 160 17.99 6.87 1.39
CA ASN A 160 17.47 8.19 1.73
C ASN A 160 17.09 8.37 3.21
N ILE A 161 17.40 7.41 4.09
CA ILE A 161 17.09 7.49 5.54
C ILE A 161 17.80 8.67 6.22
N GLU A 162 19.00 9.06 5.79
CA GLU A 162 19.72 10.20 6.39
C GLU A 162 19.05 11.56 6.13
N VAL A 163 18.12 11.64 5.17
CA VAL A 163 17.48 12.88 4.69
C VAL A 163 15.98 12.97 5.07
N GLN A 164 15.40 11.90 5.62
CA GLN A 164 13.96 11.81 5.92
C GLN A 164 13.60 12.16 7.37
N ASP A 165 12.50 12.90 7.56
CA ASP A 165 11.87 13.20 8.85
C ASP A 165 11.39 11.90 9.57
N ILE A 166 11.26 11.93 10.90
CA ILE A 166 10.83 10.80 11.75
C ILE A 166 9.48 10.22 11.28
N SER A 167 8.59 11.06 10.74
CA SER A 167 7.31 10.61 10.18
C SER A 167 7.50 9.70 8.96
N ALA A 168 8.42 10.04 8.06
CA ALA A 168 8.70 9.26 6.86
C ALA A 168 9.38 7.92 7.20
N MET A 169 10.30 7.90 8.17
CA MET A 169 10.88 6.64 8.67
C MET A 169 9.81 5.73 9.30
N THR A 170 8.94 6.29 10.15
CA THR A 170 7.82 5.54 10.76
C THR A 170 6.90 4.96 9.69
N PHE A 171 6.67 5.72 8.61
CA PHE A 171 5.87 5.29 7.50
C PHE A 171 6.51 4.14 6.70
N SER A 172 7.80 4.24 6.40
CA SER A 172 8.58 3.20 5.72
C SER A 172 8.54 1.87 6.49
N THR A 173 8.79 1.89 7.80
CA THR A 173 8.69 0.67 8.63
C THR A 173 7.26 0.10 8.66
N SER A 174 6.26 0.98 8.65
CA SER A 174 4.85 0.55 8.60
C SER A 174 4.51 -0.10 7.26
N LEU A 175 4.99 0.46 6.15
CA LEU A 175 4.86 -0.11 4.81
C LEU A 175 5.48 -1.51 4.74
N GLU A 176 6.72 -1.66 5.21
CA GLU A 176 7.40 -2.96 5.25
C GLU A 176 6.59 -4.00 6.02
N THR A 177 6.08 -3.62 7.19
CA THR A 177 5.25 -4.50 8.03
C THR A 177 3.96 -4.93 7.30
N LEU A 178 3.29 -3.99 6.62
CA LEU A 178 2.08 -4.27 5.83
C LEU A 178 2.37 -5.20 4.65
N MET A 179 3.48 -4.97 3.92
CA MET A 179 3.91 -5.82 2.82
C MET A 179 4.25 -7.24 3.29
N GLN A 180 4.91 -7.39 4.44
CA GLN A 180 5.20 -8.70 5.02
C GLN A 180 3.91 -9.44 5.42
N ALA A 181 2.94 -8.73 6.01
CA ALA A 181 1.65 -9.32 6.37
C ALA A 181 0.88 -9.83 5.15
N GLN A 182 0.88 -9.09 4.04
CA GLN A 182 0.28 -9.52 2.78
C GLN A 182 0.97 -10.77 2.21
N GLN A 183 2.30 -10.83 2.25
CA GLN A 183 3.06 -12.01 1.79
C GLN A 183 2.76 -13.26 2.64
N ALA A 184 2.67 -13.11 3.95
CA ALA A 184 2.30 -14.21 4.85
C ALA A 184 0.88 -14.73 4.57
N ALA A 185 -0.09 -13.83 4.34
CA ALA A 185 -1.46 -14.21 4.00
C ALA A 185 -1.56 -14.96 2.65
N MET A 186 -0.78 -14.57 1.65
CA MET A 186 -0.69 -15.27 0.36
C MET A 186 -0.15 -16.71 0.50
N MET A 187 0.82 -16.92 1.39
CA MET A 187 1.36 -18.27 1.63
C MET A 187 0.35 -19.19 2.34
N VAL A 188 -0.45 -18.65 3.28
CA VAL A 188 -1.49 -19.41 3.99
C VAL A 188 -2.63 -19.81 3.05
N SER A 189 -3.04 -18.93 2.14
CA SER A 189 -4.14 -19.18 1.20
C SER A 189 -3.77 -20.23 0.14
N ILE A 190 -2.53 -20.28 -0.34
CA ILE A 190 -2.04 -21.38 -1.19
C ILE A 190 -2.13 -22.71 -0.45
N ASN A 191 -1.70 -22.77 0.81
CA ASN A 191 -1.75 -24.00 1.60
C ASN A 191 -3.20 -24.45 1.87
N ALA A 192 -4.12 -23.54 2.15
CA ALA A 192 -5.54 -23.86 2.32
C ALA A 192 -6.19 -24.32 1.00
N ALA A 193 -5.87 -23.69 -0.12
CA ALA A 193 -6.34 -24.10 -1.45
C ALA A 193 -5.84 -25.50 -1.82
N ILE A 194 -4.57 -25.81 -1.54
CA ILE A 194 -4.01 -27.16 -1.71
C ILE A 194 -4.81 -28.17 -0.88
N ILE A 195 -4.97 -27.94 0.42
CA ILE A 195 -5.74 -28.84 1.32
C ILE A 195 -7.19 -29.03 0.84
N SER A 196 -7.84 -27.97 0.35
CA SER A 196 -9.21 -28.06 -0.19
C SER A 196 -9.28 -28.79 -1.54
N SER A 197 -8.25 -28.68 -2.38
CA SER A 197 -8.17 -29.37 -3.67
C SER A 197 -7.85 -30.86 -3.54
N THR A 198 -7.10 -31.26 -2.50
CA THR A 198 -6.81 -32.68 -2.22
C THR A 198 -8.05 -33.44 -1.72
N ASN A 199 -9.04 -32.73 -1.14
CA ASN A 199 -10.28 -33.34 -0.68
C ASN A 199 -11.30 -33.60 -1.81
N ASN A 200 -11.08 -33.05 -3.01
CA ASN A 200 -11.98 -33.22 -4.16
C ASN A 200 -11.49 -34.24 -5.21
N SER A 201 -10.34 -34.89 -4.98
CA SER A 201 -9.81 -35.96 -5.86
C SER A 201 -10.06 -37.38 -5.33
N SER A 202 -11.00 -37.53 -4.40
CA SER A 202 -11.39 -38.81 -3.80
C SER A 202 -12.91 -38.96 -3.84
N GLY A 203 -13.45 -39.23 -5.03
CA GLY A 203 -14.85 -39.56 -5.26
C GLY A 203 -14.96 -40.59 -6.38
#